data_AF-A0AA39FHE4-F1
#
_entry.id   AF-A0AA39FHE4-F1
#
_cell.length_a   1.000
_cell.length_b   1.000
_cell.length_c   1.000
_cell.angle_alpha   90.00
_cell.angle_beta   90.00
_cell.angle_gamma   90.00
#
_symmetry.space_group_name_H-M   'P 1'
#
loop_
_entity.id
_entity.type
_entity.pdbx_description
1 polymer ?
#
loop_
_entity_poly.entity_id
_entity_poly.type
_entity_poly.pdbx_seq_one_letter_code
_entity_poly.pdbx_strand_id
1 'polypeptide(L)'
;CKNDSSKCDFFEVCKNSKCIDPCYKIKCGLNEWCQQVNHNFMCSCLPGFIRNSTTNICDIKGCRTNEDCGPAEKCDMYSSECNIDETISSLSSNLFIDLYKNVSHI
;
A
#
# COMPACT_ATOMS: atom_id res chain seq x y z
N CYS A 1 13.42 14.34 -30.10
CA CYS A 1 11.95 14.27 -30.18
C CYS A 1 11.38 15.69 -30.38
N LYS A 2 10.24 15.89 -31.05
CA LYS A 2 9.62 17.23 -31.22
C LYS A 2 8.39 17.49 -30.35
N ASN A 3 7.77 16.41 -29.84
CA ASN A 3 6.62 16.31 -28.91
C ASN A 3 6.18 14.83 -28.79
N ASP A 4 6.73 13.96 -29.62
CA ASP A 4 6.47 12.51 -29.64
C ASP A 4 7.55 11.75 -28.83
N SER A 5 7.15 11.13 -27.72
CA SER A 5 8.04 10.32 -26.87
C SER A 5 8.47 9.02 -27.53
N SER A 6 7.75 8.51 -28.55
CA SER A 6 8.16 7.32 -29.30
C SER A 6 9.44 7.55 -30.13
N LYS A 7 9.96 8.79 -30.16
CA LYS A 7 11.24 9.18 -30.77
C LYS A 7 12.39 9.24 -29.75
N CYS A 8 12.16 8.80 -28.52
CA CYS A 8 13.16 8.66 -27.47
C CYS A 8 13.38 7.18 -27.14
N ASP A 9 14.37 6.88 -26.31
CA ASP A 9 14.54 5.52 -25.80
C ASP A 9 13.34 5.09 -24.94
N PHE A 10 13.16 3.78 -24.78
CA PHE A 10 11.97 3.16 -24.16
C PHE A 10 11.61 3.73 -22.78
N PHE A 11 12.63 4.16 -22.02
CA PHE A 11 12.48 4.70 -20.67
C PHE A 11 12.51 6.24 -20.60
N GLU A 12 12.68 6.91 -21.74
CA GLU A 12 12.76 8.35 -21.81
C GLU A 12 11.45 8.99 -22.27
N VAL A 13 11.26 10.25 -21.91
CA VAL A 13 10.09 11.04 -22.30
C VAL A 13 10.50 12.29 -23.08
N CYS A 14 9.68 12.70 -24.03
CA CYS A 14 9.92 13.96 -24.73
C CYS A 14 9.45 15.15 -23.89
N LYS A 15 10.39 15.97 -23.42
CA LYS A 15 10.10 17.23 -22.74
C LYS A 15 10.90 18.36 -23.37
N ASN A 16 10.21 19.42 -23.81
CA ASN A 16 10.83 20.59 -24.45
C ASN A 16 11.77 20.20 -25.61
N SER A 17 11.30 19.31 -26.48
CA SER A 17 12.08 18.75 -27.61
C SER A 17 13.35 17.98 -27.25
N LYS A 18 13.52 17.58 -25.98
CA LYS A 18 14.63 16.76 -25.51
C LYS A 18 14.12 15.45 -24.91
N CYS A 19 14.81 14.37 -25.22
CA CYS A 19 14.60 13.10 -24.53
C CYS A 19 15.30 13.18 -23.17
N ILE A 20 14.55 12.86 -22.12
CA ILE A 20 15.05 12.91 -20.76
C ILE A 20 14.57 11.68 -20.00
N ASP A 21 15.38 11.24 -19.04
CA ASP A 21 14.92 10.35 -17.99
C ASP A 21 13.95 11.11 -17.07
N PRO A 22 12.66 10.71 -17.00
CA PRO A 22 11.70 11.35 -16.12
C PRO A 22 12.06 11.15 -14.64
N CYS A 23 12.64 10.02 -14.24
CA CYS A 23 13.00 9.71 -12.85
C CYS A 23 14.20 10.50 -12.34
N TYR A 24 15.07 10.99 -13.23
CA TYR A 24 16.11 11.94 -12.83
C TYR A 24 15.53 13.33 -12.49
N LYS A 25 14.39 13.69 -13.09
CA LYS A 25 13.76 15.01 -12.89
C LYS A 25 12.64 15.00 -11.85
N ILE A 26 12.10 13.84 -11.51
CA ILE A 26 10.97 13.69 -10.61
C ILE A 26 11.42 13.01 -9.34
N LYS A 27 11.07 13.59 -8.19
CA LYS A 27 11.28 12.98 -6.89
C LYS A 27 9.95 12.36 -6.44
N CYS A 28 9.95 11.05 -6.21
CA CYS A 28 8.83 10.36 -5.58
C CYS A 28 8.76 10.66 -4.08
N GLY A 29 7.67 10.23 -3.43
CA GLY A 29 7.42 10.44 -2.01
C GLY A 29 8.36 9.64 -1.10
N LEU A 30 8.08 9.70 0.20
CA LEU A 30 8.83 8.93 1.20
C LEU A 30 8.61 7.42 0.99
N ASN A 31 9.67 6.63 1.11
CA ASN A 31 9.67 5.17 0.90
C ASN A 31 9.12 4.74 -0.47
N GLU A 32 9.33 5.58 -1.48
CA GLU A 32 8.97 5.31 -2.87
C GLU A 32 10.22 5.31 -3.74
N TRP A 33 10.12 4.61 -4.86
CA TRP A 33 11.08 4.68 -5.93
C TRP A 33 10.36 5.03 -7.23
N CYS A 34 11.09 5.72 -8.11
CA CYS A 34 10.58 6.06 -9.43
C CYS A 34 10.84 4.91 -10.39
N GLN A 35 9.78 4.41 -11.00
CA GLN A 35 9.79 3.37 -11.99
C GLN A 35 9.49 3.95 -13.38
N GLN A 36 10.35 3.68 -14.34
CA GLN A 36 10.12 4.04 -15.75
C GLN A 36 9.20 2.99 -16.39
N VAL A 37 8.09 3.42 -16.96
CA VAL A 37 7.09 2.53 -17.59
C VAL A 37 6.60 3.17 -18.89
N ASN A 38 6.98 2.58 -20.02
CA ASN A 38 6.49 2.93 -21.37
C ASN A 38 6.43 4.44 -21.67
N HIS A 39 7.60 5.08 -21.83
CA HIS A 39 7.68 6.53 -22.03
C HIS A 39 6.92 7.36 -20.99
N ASN A 40 6.84 6.85 -19.77
CA ASN A 40 6.27 7.51 -18.61
C ASN A 40 7.03 7.10 -17.35
N PHE A 41 6.65 7.69 -16.23
CA PHE A 41 7.12 7.33 -14.91
C PHE A 41 5.95 7.03 -13.99
N MET A 42 6.20 6.24 -12.97
CA MET A 42 5.28 5.97 -11.88
C MET A 42 6.07 5.89 -10.58
N CYS A 43 5.49 6.37 -9.49
CA CYS A 43 6.07 6.20 -8.16
C CYS A 43 5.47 4.95 -7.51
N SER A 44 6.34 4.00 -7.20
CA SER A 44 5.98 2.73 -6.57
C SER A 44 6.56 2.68 -5.15
N CYS A 45 5.83 2.10 -4.20
CA CYS A 45 6.38 1.88 -2.86
C CYS A 45 7.59 0.95 -2.93
N LEU A 46 8.59 1.20 -2.08
CA LEU A 46 9.70 0.27 -1.88
C LEU A 46 9.19 -1.07 -1.32
N PRO A 47 9.93 -2.17 -1.51
CA PRO A 47 9.58 -3.46 -0.90
C PRO A 47 9.38 -3.32 0.61
N GLY A 48 8.28 -3.89 1.12
CA GLY A 48 7.89 -3.75 2.53
C GLY A 48 7.03 -2.51 2.85
N PHE A 49 6.66 -1.71 1.84
CA PHE A 49 5.76 -0.56 2.00
C PHE A 49 4.51 -0.68 1.12
N ILE A 50 3.39 -0.13 1.59
CA ILE A 50 2.12 0.01 0.86
C ILE A 50 1.63 1.45 0.88
N ARG A 51 0.86 1.84 -0.14
CA ARG A 51 0.26 3.17 -0.22
C ARG A 51 -0.86 3.27 0.81
N ASN A 52 -0.72 4.18 1.77
CA ASN A 52 -1.79 4.51 2.71
C ASN A 52 -2.86 5.33 1.98
N SER A 53 -4.13 4.89 2.05
CA SER A 53 -5.25 5.52 1.32
C SER A 53 -5.64 6.90 1.85
N THR A 54 -5.36 7.19 3.12
CA THR A 54 -5.71 8.46 3.77
C THR A 54 -4.63 9.51 3.54
N THR A 55 -3.37 9.14 3.76
CA THR A 55 -2.23 10.07 3.71
C THR A 55 -1.53 10.09 2.35
N ASN A 56 -1.83 9.14 1.47
CA ASN A 56 -1.18 8.97 0.16
C ASN A 56 0.36 8.84 0.23
N ILE A 57 0.93 8.42 1.35
CA ILE A 57 2.36 8.08 1.48
C ILE A 57 2.57 6.56 1.46
N CYS A 58 3.77 6.10 1.11
CA CYS A 58 4.15 4.70 1.30
C CYS A 58 4.58 4.46 2.74
N ASP A 59 3.77 3.69 3.46
CA ASP A 59 3.99 3.32 4.86
C ASP A 59 4.26 1.82 4.97
N ILE A 60 4.80 1.37 6.10
CA ILE A 60 5.17 -0.03 6.30
C ILE A 60 3.96 -0.94 6.03
N LYS A 61 4.17 -2.00 5.25
CA LYS A 61 3.19 -3.07 5.01
C LYS A 61 3.12 -3.89 6.29
N GLY A 62 2.34 -3.43 7.25
CA GLY A 62 2.41 -3.99 8.58
C GLY A 62 1.94 -3.07 9.68
N CYS A 63 2.47 -3.32 10.86
CA CYS A 63 2.11 -2.63 12.08
C CYS A 63 3.35 -2.41 12.96
N ARG A 64 3.28 -1.39 13.81
CA ARG A 64 4.20 -1.20 14.94
C ARG A 64 3.49 -1.51 16.26
N THR A 65 2.20 -1.21 16.32
CA THR A 65 1.35 -1.47 17.48
C THR A 65 0.03 -2.10 17.03
N ASN A 66 -0.76 -2.61 17.99
CA ASN A 66 -2.04 -3.26 17.67
C ASN A 66 -3.06 -2.29 17.05
N GLU A 67 -2.93 -0.99 17.35
CA GLU A 67 -3.80 0.07 16.84
C GLU A 67 -3.62 0.33 15.33
N ASP A 68 -2.52 -0.14 14.75
CA ASP A 68 -2.29 -0.09 13.30
C ASP A 68 -3.08 -1.19 12.55
N CYS A 69 -3.60 -2.18 13.28
CA CYS A 69 -4.31 -3.33 12.72
C CYS A 69 -5.82 -3.19 12.81
N GLY A 70 -6.54 -4.03 12.06
CA GLY A 70 -7.99 -4.12 12.14
C GLY A 70 -8.48 -4.58 13.53
N PRO A 71 -9.77 -4.39 13.85
CA PRO A 71 -10.34 -4.72 15.17
C PRO A 71 -10.31 -6.21 15.54
N ALA A 72 -9.98 -7.09 14.60
CA ALA A 72 -9.84 -8.54 14.82
C ALA A 72 -8.39 -9.02 14.60
N GLU A 73 -7.43 -8.10 14.56
CA GLU A 73 -6.03 -8.37 14.29
C GLU A 73 -5.15 -7.81 15.41
N LYS A 74 -4.00 -8.44 15.64
CA LYS A 74 -2.95 -7.97 16.54
C LYS A 74 -1.64 -7.83 15.76
N CYS A 75 -0.79 -6.95 16.22
CA CYS A 75 0.51 -6.76 15.63
C CYS A 75 1.48 -7.85 16.09
N ASP A 76 2.00 -8.64 15.15
CA ASP A 76 3.15 -9.49 15.40
C ASP A 76 4.41 -8.63 15.35
N MET A 77 4.95 -8.32 16.53
CA MET A 77 6.16 -7.51 16.66
C MET A 77 7.41 -8.14 16.04
N TYR A 78 7.41 -9.43 15.71
CA TYR A 78 8.55 -10.12 15.08
C TYR A 78 8.53 -10.02 13.56
N SER A 79 7.36 -10.18 12.93
CA SER A 79 7.20 -10.03 11.48
C SER A 79 6.74 -8.64 11.05
N SER A 80 6.32 -7.81 12.01
CA SER A 80 5.60 -6.54 11.79
C SER A 80 4.32 -6.71 10.99
N GLU A 81 3.67 -7.88 11.06
CA GLU A 81 2.45 -8.18 10.32
C GLU A 81 1.22 -8.15 11.23
N CYS A 82 0.09 -7.67 10.72
CA CYS A 82 -1.20 -7.81 11.38
C CYS A 82 -1.69 -9.25 11.20
N ASN A 83 -1.76 -9.99 12.30
CA ASN A 83 -2.25 -11.37 12.33
C ASN A 83 -3.59 -11.41 13.05
N ILE A 84 -4.50 -12.30 12.64
CA ILE A 84 -5.80 -12.47 13.31
C ILE A 84 -5.57 -12.74 14.80
N ASP A 85 -6.26 -11.98 15.65
CA ASP A 85 -6.24 -12.24 17.08
C ASP A 85 -7.18 -13.42 17.39
N GLU A 86 -6.60 -14.61 17.53
CA GLU A 86 -7.32 -15.84 17.85
C GLU A 86 -8.10 -15.74 19.17
N THR A 87 -7.67 -14.88 20.10
CA THR A 87 -8.39 -14.62 21.35
C THR A 87 -9.71 -13.88 21.10
N ILE A 88 -9.71 -12.94 20.15
CA ILE A 88 -10.92 -12.24 19.67
C ILE A 88 -11.76 -13.14 18.78
N SER A 89 -11.19 -14.08 18.01
CA SER A 89 -11.96 -15.03 17.20
C SER A 89 -12.79 -16.01 18.06
N SER A 90 -12.29 -16.35 19.25
CA SER A 90 -13.04 -17.12 20.25
C SER A 90 -14.16 -16.30 20.91
N LEU A 91 -13.99 -14.97 20.99
CA LEU A 91 -15.00 -14.04 21.49
C LEU A 91 -16.04 -13.68 20.41
N SER A 92 -15.68 -13.62 19.13
CA SER A 92 -16.64 -13.43 18.03
C SER A 92 -17.53 -14.65 17.86
N SER A 93 -17.00 -15.86 18.10
CA SER A 93 -17.81 -17.08 18.21
C SER A 93 -18.85 -16.96 19.34
N ASN A 94 -18.48 -16.37 20.48
CA ASN A 94 -19.41 -16.13 21.59
C ASN A 94 -20.36 -14.94 21.34
N LEU A 95 -19.91 -13.87 20.67
CA LEU A 95 -20.71 -12.68 20.36
C LEU A 95 -21.73 -12.93 19.23
N PHE A 96 -21.40 -13.78 18.24
CA PHE A 96 -22.37 -14.27 17.25
C PHE A 96 -23.36 -15.26 17.87
N ILE A 97 -22.94 -16.07 18.84
CA ILE A 97 -23.85 -16.99 19.56
C ILE A 97 -24.82 -16.23 20.47
N ASP A 98 -24.41 -15.12 21.11
CA ASP A 98 -25.30 -14.31 21.96
C ASP A 98 -26.35 -13.50 21.18
N LEU A 99 -26.07 -13.16 19.91
CA LEU A 99 -27.05 -12.53 19.01
C LEU A 99 -28.04 -13.53 18.39
N TYR A 100 -27.69 -14.81 18.26
CA TYR A 100 -28.59 -15.84 17.72
C TYR A 100 -29.35 -16.64 18.78
N LYS A 101 -28.84 -16.75 20.03
CA LYS A 101 -29.55 -17.41 21.13
C LYS A 101 -30.79 -16.66 21.63
N ASN A 102 -30.88 -15.36 21.36
CA ASN A 102 -32.04 -14.53 21.72
C ASN A 102 -33.09 -14.37 20.61
N VAL A 103 -32.98 -15.09 19.48
CA VAL A 103 -33.96 -15.05 18.38
C VAL A 103 -34.65 -16.41 18.14
N SER A 104 -34.32 -17.45 18.91
CA SER A 104 -34.93 -18.80 18.75
C SER A 104 -35.81 -19.27 19.92
N HIS A 105 -36.19 -18.39 20.86
CA HIS A 105 -37.26 -18.68 21.82
C HIS A 105 -37.96 -17.37 22.25
N ILE A 106 -38.91 -16.92 21.42
CA ILE A 106 -40.25 -16.37 21.75
C ILE A 106 -40.99 -16.18 20.41
#